data_AF-A0A5B7B1V9-F1
#
_entry.id   AF-A0A5B7B1V9-F1
#
_cell.length_a   1.000
_cell.length_b   1.000
_cell.length_c   1.000
_cell.angle_alpha   90.00
_cell.angle_beta   90.00
_cell.angle_gamma   90.00
#
_symmetry.space_group_name_H-M   'P 1'
#
loop_
_entity.id
_entity.type
_entity.pdbx_description
1 polymer ?
#
loop_
_entity_poly.entity_id
_entity_poly.type
_entity_poly.pdbx_seq_one_letter_code
_entity_poly.pdbx_strand_id
1 'polypeptide(L)'
;MDILQKSPELEFLDIGEGLKFGDVFNEVDWMLVSVPCCFKSHLKTFSLSNFDGNASDIHLLKFMLKNAIVLESMTIYCSHNFSADVKKQEDVSSQLKMLPRGSE
;
A
#
# COMPACT_ATOMS: atom_id res chain seq x y z
N MET A 1 5.98 -2.54 -13.99
CA MET A 1 6.21 -1.32 -13.18
C MET A 1 7.66 -0.84 -13.36
N ASP A 2 8.03 -0.30 -14.52
CA ASP A 2 9.41 0.14 -14.76
C ASP A 2 9.72 1.53 -14.16
N ILE A 3 8.69 2.33 -13.87
CA ILE A 3 8.87 3.72 -13.42
C ILE A 3 9.46 3.79 -12.01
N LEU A 4 9.08 2.88 -11.11
CA LEU A 4 9.61 2.84 -9.74
C LEU A 4 11.08 2.40 -9.72
N GLN A 5 11.47 1.51 -10.63
CA GLN A 5 12.87 1.09 -10.78
C GLN A 5 13.74 2.18 -11.42
N LYS A 6 13.14 3.04 -12.26
CA LYS A 6 13.81 4.19 -12.90
C LYS A 6 13.86 5.44 -12.01
N SER A 7 13.21 5.42 -10.85
CA SER A 7 13.15 6.53 -9.91
C SER A 7 13.72 6.12 -8.54
N PRO A 8 15.05 5.93 -8.41
CA PRO A 8 15.68 5.44 -7.18
C PRO A 8 15.58 6.41 -6.00
N GLU A 9 15.36 7.70 -6.25
CA GLU A 9 15.25 8.77 -5.24
C GLU A 9 13.79 9.16 -4.95
N LEU A 10 12.83 8.31 -5.30
CA LEU A 10 11.42 8.59 -5.08
C LEU A 10 11.11 8.67 -3.57
N GLU A 11 10.77 9.87 -3.10
CA GLU A 11 10.40 10.09 -1.70
C GLU A 11 8.89 10.00 -1.42
N PHE A 12 8.08 10.28 -2.44
CA PHE A 12 6.63 10.35 -2.35
C PHE A 12 5.99 9.48 -3.43
N LEU A 13 5.09 8.58 -3.04
CA LEU A 13 4.31 7.76 -3.95
C LEU A 13 2.82 7.93 -3.66
N ASP A 14 2.09 8.45 -4.64
CA ASP A 14 0.63 8.57 -4.59
C ASP A 14 -0.02 7.66 -5.63
N ILE A 15 -0.97 6.85 -5.15
CA ILE A 15 -1.79 5.99 -5.98
C ILE A 15 -3.22 6.53 -5.94
N GLY A 16 -3.61 7.22 -7.01
CA GLY A 16 -4.86 7.97 -7.13
C GLY A 16 -6.14 7.11 -7.19
N GLU A 17 -6.02 5.81 -7.47
CA GLU A 17 -7.15 4.88 -7.43
C GLU A 17 -6.75 3.58 -6.72
N GLY A 18 -7.60 3.15 -5.78
CA GLY A 18 -7.51 1.85 -5.13
C GLY A 18 -7.43 0.75 -6.18
N LEU A 19 -6.83 -0.37 -5.79
CA LEU A 19 -6.57 -1.46 -6.72
C LEU A 19 -7.89 -2.16 -7.05
N LYS A 20 -8.62 -1.64 -8.05
CA LYS A 20 -9.81 -2.26 -8.66
C LYS A 20 -9.37 -3.28 -9.70
N PHE A 21 -8.46 -4.15 -9.32
CA PHE A 21 -8.04 -5.23 -10.20
C PHE A 21 -9.11 -6.30 -10.13
N GLY A 22 -9.95 -6.38 -11.16
CA GLY A 22 -10.80 -7.55 -11.36
C GLY A 22 -9.89 -8.77 -11.52
N ASP A 23 -9.92 -9.70 -10.56
CA ASP A 23 -9.44 -11.08 -10.52
C ASP A 23 -8.06 -11.47 -11.13
N VAL A 24 -7.29 -10.54 -11.71
CA VAL A 24 -6.11 -10.85 -12.54
C VAL A 24 -4.80 -10.58 -11.80
N PHE A 25 -4.81 -9.73 -10.78
CA PHE A 25 -3.67 -9.61 -9.87
C PHE A 25 -3.82 -10.64 -8.75
N ASN A 26 -3.51 -11.89 -9.08
CA ASN A 26 -3.21 -12.89 -8.06
C ASN A 26 -2.11 -12.31 -7.14
N GLU A 27 -2.13 -12.69 -5.86
CA GLU A 27 -1.08 -12.42 -4.85
C GLU A 27 0.36 -12.80 -5.28
N VAL A 28 0.55 -13.21 -6.53
CA VAL A 28 1.81 -13.63 -7.14
C VAL A 28 2.46 -12.46 -7.90
N ASP A 29 1.71 -11.53 -8.49
CA ASP A 29 2.28 -10.56 -9.44
C ASP A 29 3.11 -9.46 -8.77
N TRP A 30 2.66 -8.92 -7.64
CA TRP A 30 3.46 -8.03 -6.77
C TRP A 30 4.66 -8.74 -6.10
N MET A 31 4.61 -10.07 -5.91
CA MET A 31 5.69 -10.90 -5.38
C MET A 31 6.77 -11.19 -6.44
N LEU A 32 6.41 -11.14 -7.71
CA LEU A 32 7.31 -11.29 -8.85
C LEU A 32 8.03 -9.98 -9.22
N VAL A 33 7.46 -8.83 -8.83
CA VAL A 33 8.15 -7.54 -8.97
C VAL A 33 9.20 -7.43 -7.87
N SER A 34 10.47 -7.40 -8.26
CA SER A 34 11.56 -7.08 -7.35
C SER A 34 11.26 -5.75 -6.66
N VAL A 35 11.29 -5.74 -5.32
CA VAL A 35 11.06 -4.55 -4.49
C VAL A 35 11.91 -3.40 -5.03
N PRO A 36 11.31 -2.28 -5.46
CA PRO A 36 12.06 -1.14 -5.96
C PRO A 36 13.07 -0.64 -4.92
N CYS A 37 14.29 -0.32 -5.34
CA CYS A 37 15.33 0.14 -4.42
C CYS A 37 14.89 1.38 -3.64
N CYS A 38 14.12 2.28 -4.27
CA CYS A 38 13.60 3.49 -3.64
C CYS A 38 12.75 3.21 -2.39
N PHE A 39 12.09 2.06 -2.29
CA PHE A 39 11.28 1.72 -1.11
C PHE A 39 12.17 1.58 0.12
N LYS A 40 13.37 1.02 -0.06
CA LYS A 40 14.31 0.79 1.04
C LYS A 40 15.14 2.03 1.39
N SER A 41 15.33 2.94 0.44
CA SER A 41 16.31 4.02 0.59
C SER A 41 15.71 5.42 0.71
N HIS A 42 14.60 5.72 0.04
CA HIS A 42 14.11 7.10 -0.10
C HIS A 42 12.61 7.29 0.13
N LEU A 43 11.79 6.24 0.01
CA LEU A 43 10.34 6.38 0.07
C LEU A 43 9.85 6.69 1.48
N LYS A 44 9.63 7.97 1.78
CA LYS A 44 9.18 8.48 3.09
C LYS A 44 7.67 8.55 3.20
N THR A 45 6.98 8.85 2.11
CA THR A 45 5.53 9.07 2.14
C THR A 45 4.82 8.25 1.08
N PHE A 46 3.73 7.60 1.49
CA PHE A 46 2.84 6.85 0.61
C PHE A 46 1.40 7.28 0.82
N SER A 47 0.66 7.50 -0.27
CA SER A 47 -0.79 7.73 -0.24
C SER A 47 -1.54 6.80 -1.18
N LEU A 48 -2.69 6.33 -0.71
CA LEU A 48 -3.62 5.51 -1.48
C LEU A 48 -5.01 6.13 -1.45
N SER A 49 -5.54 6.48 -2.61
CA SER A 49 -6.87 7.04 -2.77
C SER A 49 -7.90 5.98 -3.18
N ASN A 50 -9.18 6.22 -2.89
CA ASN A 50 -10.28 5.29 -3.17
C ASN A 50 -10.05 3.87 -2.63
N PHE A 51 -9.59 3.76 -1.38
CA PHE A 51 -9.41 2.47 -0.71
C PHE A 51 -10.77 1.80 -0.45
N ASP A 52 -10.97 0.62 -1.03
CA ASP A 52 -12.20 -0.17 -0.92
C ASP A 52 -12.09 -1.28 0.15
N GLY A 53 -10.90 -1.47 0.72
CA GLY A 53 -10.62 -2.50 1.71
C GLY A 53 -10.81 -3.91 1.16
N ASN A 54 -10.57 -4.09 -0.14
CA ASN A 54 -10.51 -5.40 -0.77
C ASN A 54 -9.16 -6.08 -0.44
N ALA A 55 -9.02 -7.36 -0.80
CA ALA A 55 -7.80 -8.11 -0.53
C ALA A 55 -6.55 -7.45 -1.14
N SER A 56 -6.66 -6.96 -2.38
CA SER A 56 -5.57 -6.31 -3.12
C SER A 56 -5.10 -5.01 -2.43
N ASP A 57 -6.03 -4.18 -1.95
CA ASP A 57 -5.73 -2.96 -1.22
C ASP A 57 -5.00 -3.27 0.08
N ILE A 58 -5.52 -4.20 0.89
CA ILE A 58 -4.91 -4.60 2.16
C ILE A 58 -3.51 -5.18 1.93
N HIS A 59 -3.36 -5.94 0.86
CA HIS A 59 -2.11 -6.55 0.47
C HIS A 59 -1.06 -5.53 0.05
N LEU A 60 -1.44 -4.50 -0.72
CA LEU A 60 -0.58 -3.37 -1.05
C LEU A 60 -0.10 -2.65 0.21
N LEU A 61 -0.98 -2.41 1.19
CA LEU A 61 -0.59 -1.80 2.46
C LEU A 61 0.42 -2.68 3.22
N LYS A 62 0.17 -4.00 3.28
CA LYS A 62 1.13 -4.97 3.85
C LYS A 62 2.47 -4.94 3.11
N PHE A 63 2.47 -4.79 1.79
CA PHE A 63 3.69 -4.66 0.99
C PHE A 63 4.52 -3.48 1.43
N MET A 64 3.86 -2.32 1.51
CA MET A 64 4.50 -1.05 1.80
C MET A 64 5.07 -1.08 3.21
N LEU A 65 4.28 -1.51 4.19
CA LEU A 65 4.73 -1.61 5.58
C LEU A 65 5.92 -2.57 5.76
N LYS A 66 5.98 -3.65 4.97
CA LYS A 66 7.06 -4.64 5.04
C LYS A 66 8.34 -4.18 4.34
N ASN A 67 8.23 -3.50 3.21
CA ASN A 67 9.36 -3.25 2.31
C ASN A 67 9.85 -1.80 2.32
N ALA A 68 8.98 -0.84 2.63
CA ALA A 68 9.33 0.56 2.73
C ALA A 68 9.83 0.89 4.14
N ILE A 69 11.07 0.48 4.44
CA ILE A 69 11.63 0.58 5.80
C ILE A 69 11.86 2.04 6.25
N VAL A 70 12.06 2.96 5.30
CA VAL A 70 12.23 4.40 5.57
C VAL A 70 10.91 5.17 5.50
N LEU A 71 9.77 4.47 5.46
CA LEU A 71 8.46 5.09 5.36
C LEU A 71 8.10 5.77 6.69
N GLU A 72 7.95 7.09 6.62
CA GLU A 72 7.58 7.97 7.74
C GLU A 72 6.05 8.12 7.84
N SER A 73 5.36 8.20 6.70
CA SER A 73 3.92 8.45 6.63
C SER A 73 3.21 7.60 5.58
N MET A 74 2.07 7.04 5.99
CA MET A 74 1.15 6.30 5.13
C MET A 74 -0.26 6.88 5.30
N THR A 75 -0.83 7.43 4.22
CA THR A 75 -2.16 8.04 4.22
C THR A 75 -3.11 7.25 3.34
N ILE A 76 -4.29 6.91 3.86
CA ILE A 76 -5.30 6.12 3.15
C ILE A 76 -6.58 6.94 3.06
N TYR A 77 -7.03 7.23 1.84
CA TYR A 77 -8.31 7.87 1.58
C TYR A 77 -9.34 6.81 1.18
N CYS A 78 -10.28 6.57 2.08
CA CYS A 78 -11.33 5.58 1.91
C CYS A 78 -12.29 5.96 0.77
N SER A 79 -12.74 4.96 0.02
CA SER A 79 -13.85 5.14 -0.91
C SER A 79 -15.14 5.46 -0.16
N HIS A 80 -16.12 6.04 -0.86
CA HIS A 80 -17.43 6.31 -0.27
C HIS A 80 -18.10 5.04 0.29
N ASN A 81 -18.01 3.93 -0.45
CA ASN A 81 -18.60 2.65 -0.05
C ASN A 81 -17.91 2.06 1.19
N PHE A 82 -16.59 2.13 1.25
CA PHE A 82 -15.84 1.68 2.42
C PHE A 82 -16.07 2.58 3.64
N SER A 83 -16.19 3.90 3.41
CA SER A 83 -16.44 4.88 4.47
C SER A 83 -17.79 4.65 5.19
N ALA A 84 -18.76 4.04 4.50
CA ALA A 84 -20.07 3.72 5.05
C ALA A 84 -20.09 2.40 5.86
N ASP A 85 -19.11 1.51 5.67
CA ASP A 85 -19.05 0.21 6.35
C ASP A 85 -18.09 0.25 7.56
N VAL A 86 -18.64 0.66 8.71
CA VAL A 86 -17.89 0.80 9.97
C VAL A 86 -17.27 -0.53 10.40
N LYS A 87 -17.96 -1.66 10.20
CA LYS A 87 -17.46 -2.98 10.61
C LYS A 87 -16.23 -3.35 9.79
N LYS A 88 -16.25 -3.09 8.48
CA LYS A 88 -15.13 -3.34 7.60
C LYS A 88 -13.94 -2.42 7.90
N GLN A 89 -14.19 -1.18 8.31
CA GLN A 89 -13.14 -0.27 8.80
C GLN A 89 -12.45 -0.78 10.05
N GLU A 90 -13.22 -1.24 11.04
CA GLU A 90 -12.67 -1.77 12.29
C GLU A 90 -11.81 -3.01 12.04
N ASP A 91 -12.26 -3.91 11.17
CA ASP A 91 -11.50 -5.10 10.79
C ASP A 91 -10.17 -4.75 10.12
N VAL A 92 -10.20 -3.92 9.08
CA VAL A 92 -8.99 -3.46 8.37
C VAL A 92 -8.04 -2.72 9.32
N SER A 93 -8.56 -1.82 10.15
CA SER A 93 -7.76 -1.07 11.13
C SER A 93 -7.08 -2.01 12.13
N SER A 94 -7.80 -3.03 12.60
CA SER A 94 -7.25 -4.05 13.50
C SER A 94 -6.17 -4.88 12.82
N GLN A 95 -6.38 -5.30 11.58
CA GLN A 95 -5.36 -6.01 10.79
C GLN A 95 -4.10 -5.17 10.60
N LEU A 96 -4.24 -3.88 10.27
CA LEU A 96 -3.10 -2.99 10.03
C LEU A 96 -2.31 -2.71 11.31
N LYS A 97 -2.99 -2.59 12.46
CA LYS A 97 -2.33 -2.38 13.77
C LYS A 97 -1.52 -3.59 14.23
N MET A 98 -1.87 -4.80 13.78
CA MET A 98 -1.13 -6.01 14.12
C MET A 98 0.15 -6.21 13.28
N LEU A 99 0.34 -5.43 12.22
CA LEU A 99 1.51 -5.56 11.37
C LEU A 99 2.72 -4.86 12.01
N PRO A 100 3.90 -5.49 11.99
CA PRO A 100 5.13 -4.81 12.40
C PRO A 100 5.36 -3.63 11.45
N ARG A 101 5.57 -2.44 12.02
CA ARG A 101 6.07 -1.30 11.25
C ARG A 101 7.57 -1.54 11.00
N GLY A 102 8.00 -1.37 9.75
CA GLY A 102 9.41 -1.48 9.38
C GLY A 102 10.30 -0.37 9.97
N SER A 103 9.68 0.69 10.48
CA SER A 103 10.33 1.76 11.24
C SER A 103 10.42 1.36 12.73
N GLU A 104 11.62 0.98 13.16
CA GLU A 104 12.05 0.98 14.58
C GLU A 104 12.36 2.40 15.06
#